data_AF-A0A7H4M036-F1
#
_entry.id   AF-A0A7H4M036-F1
#
_cell.length_a   1.000
_cell.length_b   1.000
_cell.length_c   1.000
_cell.angle_alpha   90.00
_cell.angle_beta   90.00
_cell.angle_gamma   90.00
#
_symmetry.space_group_name_H-M   'P 1'
#
loop_
_entity.id
_entity.type
_entity.pdbx_description
1 polymer ?
#
loop_
_entity_poly.entity_id
_entity_poly.type
_entity_poly.pdbx_seq_one_letter_code
_entity_poly.pdbx_strand_id
1 'polypeptide(L)'
;MATRRQPLAFGWLLPGLTAAIVLVVVALAAFLALWFSAPETSWNALIRDSYLWHVVRFSFWQAFLSALFSVLPAIFLARALYRRRFPGRTLLLRLCAMTLILPVLVAVFGILSVYGRQGWLAQLCHVFGWQWEFSPYGLQGDPAGARIL
;
A
#
# COMPACT_ATOMS: atom_id res chain seq x y z
N MET A 1 -41.69 18.09 -3.87
CA MET A 1 -41.07 18.61 -2.64
C MET A 1 -39.70 19.18 -3.00
N ALA A 2 -39.45 20.44 -2.65
CA ALA A 2 -38.42 21.29 -3.24
C ALA A 2 -36.99 20.90 -2.84
N THR A 3 -36.18 20.47 -3.81
CA THR A 3 -34.72 20.45 -3.70
C THR A 3 -34.20 21.87 -3.95
N ARG A 4 -34.07 22.69 -2.88
CA ARG A 4 -33.29 23.93 -2.99
C ARG A 4 -31.83 23.56 -3.26
N ARG A 5 -31.36 23.82 -4.48
CA ARG A 5 -29.92 23.88 -4.77
C ARG A 5 -29.39 25.09 -4.02
N GLN A 6 -28.66 24.86 -2.93
CA GLN A 6 -27.95 25.94 -2.23
C GLN A 6 -26.95 26.54 -3.23
N PRO A 7 -26.99 27.85 -3.52
CA PRO A 7 -25.91 28.48 -4.27
C PRO A 7 -24.67 28.38 -3.39
N LEU A 8 -23.58 27.82 -3.92
CA LEU A 8 -22.28 27.87 -3.28
C LEU A 8 -21.92 29.35 -3.10
N ALA A 9 -22.19 29.90 -1.91
CA ALA A 9 -21.84 31.27 -1.59
C ALA A 9 -20.32 31.35 -1.58
N PHE A 10 -19.75 32.03 -2.59
CA PHE A 10 -18.32 32.19 -2.84
C PHE A 10 -17.49 32.50 -1.58
N GLY A 11 -18.09 33.18 -0.59
CA GLY A 11 -17.46 33.52 0.70
C GLY A 11 -17.11 32.34 1.62
N TRP A 12 -17.82 31.21 1.56
CA TRP A 12 -17.55 30.04 2.42
C TRP A 12 -16.46 29.10 1.84
N LEU A 13 -16.10 29.29 0.57
CA LEU A 13 -15.04 28.54 -0.10
C LEU A 13 -13.65 29.18 0.11
N LEU A 14 -13.61 30.47 0.49
CA LEU A 14 -12.38 31.23 0.75
C LEU A 14 -11.39 30.52 1.71
N PRO A 15 -11.79 30.03 2.90
CA PRO A 15 -10.84 29.37 3.81
C PRO A 15 -10.32 28.03 3.26
N GLY A 16 -11.13 27.30 2.49
CA GLY A 16 -10.70 26.07 1.83
C GLY A 16 -9.71 26.35 0.69
N LEU A 17 -9.98 27.41 -0.09
CA LEU A 17 -9.11 27.85 -1.17
C LEU A 17 -7.77 28.36 -0.66
N THR A 18 -7.76 29.14 0.43
CA THR A 18 -6.51 29.62 1.03
C THR A 18 -5.69 28.46 1.59
N ALA A 19 -6.31 27.51 2.30
CA ALA A 19 -5.62 26.31 2.77
C ALA A 19 -5.03 25.48 1.61
N ALA A 20 -5.79 25.29 0.53
CA ALA A 20 -5.30 24.58 -0.67
C ALA A 20 -4.12 25.31 -1.33
N ILE A 21 -4.18 26.65 -1.47
CA ILE A 21 -3.08 27.46 -2.01
C ILE A 21 -1.84 27.32 -1.14
N VAL A 22 -1.98 27.43 0.19
CA VAL A 22 -0.86 27.26 1.12
C VAL A 22 -0.24 25.88 0.97
N LEU A 23 -1.04 24.81 0.93
CA LEU A 23 -0.53 23.45 0.72
C LEU A 23 0.21 23.29 -0.60
N VAL A 24 -0.32 23.86 -1.69
CA VAL A 24 0.32 23.83 -3.01
C VAL A 24 1.64 24.59 -2.98
N VAL A 25 1.67 25.78 -2.39
CA VAL A 25 2.89 26.59 -2.28
C VAL A 25 3.96 25.87 -1.45
N VAL A 26 3.58 25.28 -0.31
CA VAL A 26 4.49 24.51 0.54
C VAL A 26 5.03 23.29 -0.20
N ALA A 27 4.18 22.53 -0.90
CA ALA A 27 4.60 21.39 -1.68
C ALA A 27 5.57 21.80 -2.80
N LEU A 28 5.24 22.85 -3.56
CA LEU A 28 6.10 23.37 -4.63
C LEU A 28 7.44 23.87 -4.07
N ALA A 29 7.43 24.58 -2.94
CA ALA A 29 8.65 25.05 -2.29
C ALA A 29 9.54 23.87 -1.86
N ALA A 30 8.96 22.80 -1.30
CA ALA A 30 9.70 21.60 -0.94
C ALA A 30 10.30 20.89 -2.17
N PHE A 31 9.51 20.76 -3.25
CA PHE A 31 9.99 20.18 -4.51
C PHE A 31 11.10 21.02 -5.15
N LEU A 32 10.96 22.34 -5.18
CA LEU A 32 11.97 23.26 -5.69
C LEU A 32 13.24 23.21 -4.84
N ALA A 33 13.12 23.22 -3.51
CA ALA A 33 14.26 23.08 -2.62
C ALA A 33 15.01 21.78 -2.87
N LEU A 34 14.28 20.66 -3.04
CA LEU A 34 14.87 19.38 -3.40
C LEU A 34 15.57 19.43 -4.76
N TRP A 35 14.96 20.08 -5.76
CA TRP A 35 15.52 20.21 -7.09
C TRP A 35 16.82 21.02 -7.08
N PHE A 36 16.87 22.12 -6.34
CA PHE A 36 18.09 22.94 -6.22
C PHE A 36 19.16 22.33 -5.30
N SER A 37 18.79 21.48 -4.35
CA SER A 37 19.74 20.71 -3.53
C SER A 37 20.22 19.41 -4.18
N ALA A 38 19.62 19.00 -5.31
CA ALA A 38 20.04 17.79 -6.00
C ALA A 38 21.48 17.96 -6.52
N PRO A 39 22.41 17.06 -6.17
CA PRO A 39 23.76 17.08 -6.74
C PRO A 39 23.67 16.98 -8.27
N GLU A 40 24.60 17.63 -8.98
CA GLU A 40 24.79 17.51 -10.44
C GLU A 40 25.16 16.07 -10.81
N THR A 41 24.16 15.20 -10.78
CA THR A 41 24.33 13.76 -10.94
C THR A 41 24.19 13.46 -12.41
N SER A 42 25.29 13.07 -13.05
CA SER A 42 25.25 12.69 -14.45
C SER A 42 24.21 11.57 -14.67
N TRP A 43 23.40 11.68 -15.72
CA TRP A 43 22.42 10.63 -16.09
C TRP A 43 23.07 9.24 -16.20
N ASN A 44 24.33 9.19 -16.63
CA ASN A 44 25.12 7.96 -16.71
C ASN A 44 25.41 7.34 -15.34
N ALA A 45 25.59 8.13 -14.29
CA ALA A 45 25.78 7.64 -12.92
C ALA A 45 24.49 7.03 -12.37
N LEU A 46 23.34 7.64 -12.61
CA LEU A 46 22.03 7.10 -12.20
C LEU A 46 21.70 5.80 -12.94
N ILE A 47 21.94 5.74 -14.25
CA ILE A 47 21.68 4.54 -15.06
C ILE A 47 22.63 3.39 -14.69
N ARG A 48 23.84 3.68 -14.19
CA ARG A 48 24.80 2.66 -13.76
C ARG A 48 24.73 2.35 -12.27
N ASP A 49 23.80 2.95 -11.54
CA ASP A 49 23.66 2.72 -10.11
C ASP A 49 23.11 1.31 -9.85
N SER A 50 23.97 0.44 -9.33
CA SER A 50 23.64 -0.95 -8.98
C SER A 50 22.54 -1.03 -7.94
N TYR A 51 22.47 -0.06 -7.00
CA TYR A 51 21.44 -0.04 -5.97
C TYR A 51 20.06 0.22 -6.57
N LEU A 52 19.93 1.22 -7.45
CA LEU A 52 18.67 1.51 -8.13
C LEU A 52 18.19 0.30 -8.94
N TRP A 53 19.08 -0.34 -9.71
CA TRP A 53 18.72 -1.55 -10.46
C TRP A 53 18.35 -2.72 -9.55
N HIS A 54 18.98 -2.85 -8.38
CA HIS A 54 18.61 -3.87 -7.40
C HIS A 54 17.18 -3.63 -6.86
N VAL A 55 16.87 -2.40 -6.43
CA VAL A 55 15.55 -2.04 -5.91
C VAL A 55 14.47 -2.19 -6.98
N VAL A 56 14.75 -1.75 -8.21
CA VAL A 56 13.81 -1.87 -9.35
C VAL A 56 13.56 -3.34 -9.68
N ARG A 57 14.61 -4.16 -9.79
CA ARG A 57 14.47 -5.60 -10.08
C ARG A 57 13.75 -6.34 -8.96
N PHE A 58 14.06 -6.02 -7.70
CA PHE A 58 13.38 -6.58 -6.55
C PHE A 58 11.89 -6.23 -6.57
N SER A 59 11.56 -4.95 -6.76
CA SER A 59 10.17 -4.47 -6.81
C SER A 59 9.40 -5.08 -7.97
N PHE A 60 10.03 -5.20 -9.14
CA PHE A 60 9.43 -5.82 -10.32
C PHE A 60 9.15 -7.30 -10.08
N TRP A 61 10.12 -8.04 -9.55
CA TRP A 61 9.95 -9.46 -9.26
C TRP A 61 8.88 -9.71 -8.20
N GLN A 62 8.87 -8.87 -7.15
CA GLN A 62 7.87 -8.92 -6.09
C GLN A 62 6.47 -8.65 -6.64
N ALA A 63 6.30 -7.59 -7.42
CA ALA A 63 5.03 -7.24 -8.06
C ALA A 63 4.57 -8.32 -9.06
N PHE A 64 5.50 -8.89 -9.85
CA PHE A 64 5.22 -9.97 -10.79
C PHE A 64 4.72 -11.23 -10.09
N LEU A 65 5.42 -11.68 -9.05
CA LEU A 65 4.99 -12.84 -8.25
C LEU A 65 3.64 -12.58 -7.58
N SER A 66 3.44 -11.38 -7.00
CA SER A 66 2.16 -11.02 -6.39
C SER A 66 1.02 -11.01 -7.41
N ALA A 67 1.24 -10.46 -8.60
CA ALA A 67 0.25 -10.47 -9.68
C ALA A 67 -0.03 -11.91 -10.12
N LEU A 68 0.98 -12.76 -10.29
CA LEU A 68 0.82 -14.15 -10.70
C LEU A 68 -0.01 -14.94 -9.67
N PHE A 69 0.37 -14.89 -8.39
CA PHE A 69 -0.35 -15.58 -7.32
C PHE A 69 -1.76 -15.04 -7.10
N SER A 70 -2.02 -13.77 -7.40
CA SER A 70 -3.36 -13.19 -7.31
C SER A 70 -4.24 -13.56 -8.52
N VAL A 71 -3.71 -13.42 -9.74
CA VAL A 71 -4.47 -13.57 -10.99
C VAL A 71 -4.83 -15.02 -11.28
N LEU A 72 -3.94 -15.98 -11.03
CA LEU A 72 -4.20 -17.40 -11.28
C LEU A 72 -5.51 -17.88 -10.60
N PRO A 73 -5.68 -17.80 -9.26
CA PRO A 73 -6.92 -18.16 -8.61
C PRO A 73 -8.08 -17.22 -8.96
N ALA A 74 -7.81 -15.93 -9.20
CA ALA A 74 -8.85 -14.97 -9.58
C ALA A 74 -9.51 -15.32 -10.91
N ILE A 75 -8.78 -15.85 -11.90
CA ILE A 75 -9.36 -16.30 -13.18
C ILE A 75 -10.33 -17.47 -12.95
N PHE A 76 -9.93 -18.47 -12.16
CA PHE A 76 -10.81 -19.59 -11.82
C PHE A 76 -12.05 -19.12 -11.08
N LEU A 77 -11.88 -18.23 -10.09
CA LEU A 77 -12.96 -17.65 -9.32
C LEU A 77 -13.91 -16.84 -10.21
N ALA A 78 -13.38 -15.95 -11.06
CA ALA A 78 -14.17 -15.13 -11.97
C ALA A 78 -14.98 -15.98 -12.97
N ARG A 79 -14.37 -17.05 -13.51
CA ARG A 79 -15.08 -18.01 -14.36
C ARG A 79 -16.20 -18.73 -13.61
N ALA A 80 -15.95 -19.14 -12.37
CA ALA A 80 -16.97 -19.77 -11.53
C ALA A 80 -18.12 -18.79 -11.20
N LEU A 81 -17.78 -17.55 -10.86
CA LEU A 81 -18.73 -16.48 -10.51
C LEU A 81 -19.62 -16.07 -11.69
N TYR A 82 -19.06 -16.11 -12.90
CA TYR A 82 -19.80 -15.82 -14.13
C TYR A 82 -20.82 -16.93 -14.45
N ARG A 83 -20.44 -18.20 -14.28
CA ARG A 83 -21.28 -19.34 -14.68
C ARG A 83 -22.27 -19.80 -13.61
N ARG A 84 -22.00 -19.60 -12.31
CA ARG A 84 -22.91 -20.05 -11.24
C ARG A 84 -23.57 -18.89 -10.50
N ARG A 85 -24.90 -18.95 -10.37
CA ARG A 85 -25.67 -18.08 -9.48
C ARG A 85 -25.81 -18.77 -8.12
N PHE A 86 -25.08 -18.31 -7.11
CA PHE A 86 -25.16 -18.79 -5.73
C PHE A 86 -25.44 -17.61 -4.77
N PRO A 87 -26.10 -17.85 -3.63
CA PRO A 87 -26.56 -16.77 -2.74
C PRO A 87 -25.44 -15.88 -2.19
N GLY A 88 -24.23 -16.42 -2.01
CA GLY A 88 -23.06 -15.69 -1.51
C GLY A 88 -22.35 -14.77 -2.53
N ARG A 89 -22.77 -14.74 -3.80
CA ARG A 89 -22.10 -13.97 -4.87
C ARG A 89 -22.00 -12.48 -4.55
N THR A 90 -23.09 -11.89 -4.05
CA THR A 90 -23.14 -10.46 -3.72
C THR A 90 -22.20 -10.12 -2.56
N LEU A 91 -22.06 -11.01 -1.58
CA LEU A 91 -21.13 -10.82 -0.47
C LEU A 91 -19.68 -10.81 -0.96
N LEU A 92 -19.29 -11.77 -1.81
CA LEU A 92 -17.94 -11.80 -2.39
C LEU A 92 -17.62 -10.54 -3.19
N LEU A 93 -18.55 -10.10 -4.05
CA LEU A 93 -18.37 -8.86 -4.82
C LEU A 93 -18.27 -7.63 -3.91
N ARG A 94 -19.04 -7.57 -2.82
CA ARG A 94 -18.94 -6.50 -1.81
C ARG A 94 -17.60 -6.53 -1.07
N LEU A 95 -17.09 -7.70 -0.71
CA LEU A 95 -15.77 -7.84 -0.07
C LEU A 95 -14.64 -7.36 -1.01
N CYS A 96 -14.67 -7.74 -2.28
CA CYS A 96 -13.71 -7.24 -3.28
C CYS A 96 -13.80 -5.72 -3.45
N ALA A 97 -15.01 -5.15 -3.50
CA ALA A 97 -15.18 -3.71 -3.57
C ALA A 97 -14.68 -3.01 -2.30
N MET A 98 -14.93 -3.60 -1.13
CA MET A 98 -14.49 -3.07 0.16
C MET A 98 -12.96 -3.00 0.25
N THR A 99 -12.24 -4.00 -0.26
CA THR A 99 -10.76 -3.97 -0.29
C THR A 99 -10.18 -2.86 -1.16
N LEU A 100 -10.92 -2.33 -2.15
CA LEU A 100 -10.47 -1.22 -3.00
C LEU A 100 -10.66 0.16 -2.35
N ILE A 101 -11.61 0.27 -1.41
CA ILE A 101 -11.97 1.55 -0.76
C ILE A 101 -11.22 1.68 0.58
N LEU A 102 -10.74 0.56 1.14
CA LEU A 102 -10.07 0.54 2.43
C LEU A 102 -8.76 1.37 2.37
N PRO A 103 -8.53 2.29 3.33
CA PRO A 103 -7.26 2.99 3.42
C PRO A 103 -6.11 2.01 3.65
N VAL A 104 -4.96 2.25 3.00
CA VAL A 104 -3.78 1.37 3.08
C VAL A 104 -3.36 1.12 4.53
N LEU A 105 -3.37 2.15 5.39
CA LEU A 105 -3.02 2.01 6.81
C LEU A 105 -3.96 1.06 7.54
N VAL A 106 -5.27 1.13 7.27
CA VAL A 106 -6.24 0.23 7.89
C VAL A 106 -6.00 -1.21 7.45
N ALA A 107 -5.64 -1.44 6.18
CA ALA A 107 -5.25 -2.75 5.69
C ALA A 107 -3.99 -3.29 6.40
N VAL A 108 -2.95 -2.44 6.56
CA VAL A 108 -1.72 -2.80 7.28
C VAL A 108 -2.00 -3.14 8.74
N PHE A 109 -2.80 -2.32 9.44
CA PHE A 109 -3.20 -2.61 10.81
C PHE A 109 -4.00 -3.91 10.90
N GLY A 110 -4.91 -4.16 9.97
CA GLY A 110 -5.64 -5.44 9.90
C GLY A 110 -4.71 -6.65 9.76
N ILE A 111 -3.72 -6.57 8.86
CA ILE A 111 -2.71 -7.63 8.69
C ILE A 111 -1.90 -7.80 9.98
N LEU A 112 -1.43 -6.71 10.61
CA LEU A 112 -0.68 -6.77 11.86
C LEU A 112 -1.51 -7.35 13.01
N SER A 113 -2.81 -7.05 13.10
CA SER A 113 -3.70 -7.63 14.11
C SER A 113 -3.91 -9.14 13.94
N VAL A 114 -3.81 -9.67 12.72
CA VAL A 114 -3.98 -11.10 12.45
C VAL A 114 -2.65 -11.84 12.53
N TYR A 115 -1.62 -11.35 11.82
CA TYR A 115 -0.33 -12.01 11.58
C TYR A 115 0.83 -11.45 12.42
N GLY A 116 0.62 -10.34 13.14
CA GLY A 116 1.63 -9.78 14.02
C GLY A 116 1.95 -10.69 15.20
N ARG A 117 3.02 -10.37 15.93
CA ARG A 117 3.54 -11.19 17.04
C ARG A 117 2.53 -11.46 18.16
N GLN A 118 1.59 -10.54 18.37
CA GLN A 118 0.48 -10.67 19.34
C GLN A 118 -0.88 -10.85 18.66
N GLY A 119 -0.89 -11.15 17.36
CA GLY A 119 -2.11 -11.31 16.58
C GLY A 119 -2.88 -12.57 16.96
N TRP A 120 -4.14 -12.64 16.54
CA TRP A 120 -5.00 -13.78 16.86
C TRP A 120 -4.41 -15.11 16.34
N LEU A 121 -3.72 -15.10 15.19
CA LEU A 121 -3.07 -16.32 14.68
C LEU A 121 -1.92 -16.78 15.58
N ALA A 122 -1.09 -15.86 16.08
CA ALA A 122 -0.02 -16.18 17.02
C ALA A 122 -0.57 -16.73 18.35
N GLN A 123 -1.67 -16.16 18.85
CA GLN A 123 -2.36 -16.67 20.04
C GLN A 123 -2.90 -18.09 19.82
N LEU A 124 -3.50 -18.37 18.66
CA LEU A 124 -3.95 -19.71 18.30
C LEU A 124 -2.78 -20.70 18.21
N CYS A 125 -1.68 -20.34 17.56
CA CYS A 125 -0.48 -21.18 17.51
C CYS A 125 0.08 -21.48 18.90
N HIS A 126 0.05 -20.51 19.82
CA HIS A 126 0.49 -20.69 21.20
C HIS A 126 -0.44 -21.63 21.98
N VAL A 127 -1.75 -21.64 21.69
CA VAL A 127 -2.70 -22.62 22.25
C VAL A 127 -2.38 -24.04 21.77
N PHE A 128 -1.88 -24.19 20.54
CA PHE A 128 -1.40 -25.47 20.00
C PHE A 128 0.06 -25.79 20.37
N GLY A 129 0.71 -24.99 21.23
CA GLY A 129 2.07 -25.23 21.70
C GLY A 129 3.17 -24.88 20.68
N TRP A 130 2.84 -24.22 19.57
CA TRP A 130 3.79 -23.82 18.53
C TRP A 130 4.30 -22.40 18.79
N GLN A 131 5.63 -22.24 18.87
CA GLN A 131 6.25 -20.92 19.04
C GLN A 131 6.24 -20.18 17.69
N TRP A 132 5.44 -19.12 17.60
CA TRP A 132 5.29 -18.32 16.38
C TRP A 132 6.19 -17.08 16.44
N GLU A 133 7.38 -17.15 15.84
CA GLU A 133 8.29 -16.02 15.68
C GLU A 133 8.22 -15.45 14.25
N PHE A 134 7.10 -14.81 13.90
CA PHE A 134 7.01 -14.05 12.64
C PHE A 134 7.55 -12.63 12.85
N SER A 135 8.77 -12.37 12.37
CA SER A 135 9.36 -11.03 12.33
C SER A 135 9.26 -10.47 10.90
N PRO A 136 8.38 -9.48 10.63
CA PRO A 136 8.17 -8.92 9.29
C PRO A 136 9.41 -8.25 8.68
N TYR A 137 10.41 -7.93 9.49
CA TYR A 137 11.66 -7.26 9.08
C TYR A 137 12.90 -8.17 9.19
N GLY A 138 12.72 -9.47 9.44
CA GLY A 138 13.78 -10.42 9.76
C GLY A 138 14.19 -11.36 8.62
N LEU A 139 14.07 -10.96 7.36
CA LEU A 139 14.69 -11.74 6.29
C LEU A 139 16.22 -11.59 6.38
N GLN A 140 16.83 -12.60 7.01
CA GLN A 140 18.24 -12.98 6.87
C GLN A 140 18.75 -12.70 5.45
N GLY A 141 19.81 -11.90 5.34
CA GLY A 141 20.43 -11.69 4.03
C GLY A 141 21.56 -10.67 3.89
N ASP A 142 21.92 -9.88 4.91
CA ASP A 142 23.10 -9.01 4.81
C ASP A 142 24.22 -9.48 5.76
N PRO A 143 25.31 -10.10 5.26
CA PRO A 143 26.47 -10.48 6.08
C PRO A 143 27.20 -9.26 6.70
N ALA A 144 26.86 -8.04 6.27
CA ALA A 144 27.53 -6.81 6.68
C ALA A 144 27.05 -6.24 8.03
N GLY A 145 25.97 -6.75 8.62
CA GLY A 145 25.39 -6.23 9.87
C GLY A 145 26.07 -6.72 11.17
N ALA A 146 26.99 -7.67 11.10
CA ALA A 146 27.56 -8.35 12.27
C ALA A 146 28.84 -7.68 12.85
N ARG A 147 29.15 -6.44 12.46
CA ARG A 147 30.41 -5.76 12.84
C ARG A 147 30.25 -4.42 13.57
N ILE A 148 29.07 -4.16 14.14
CA ILE A 148 28.86 -3.01 15.01
C ILE A 148 28.05 -3.45 16.24
N LEU A 149 28.60 -4.39 16.99
CA LEU A 149 28.44 -4.54 18.43
C LEU A 149 29.81 -4.89 19.02
#